data_AF-A0A353G2L0-F1
#
_entry.id   AF-A0A353G2L0-F1
#
_cell.length_a   1.000
_cell.length_b   1.000
_cell.length_c   1.000
_cell.angle_alpha   90.00
_cell.angle_beta   90.00
_cell.angle_gamma   90.00
#
_symmetry.space_group_name_H-M   'P 1'
#
loop_
_entity.id
_entity.type
_entity.pdbx_description
1 polymer ?
#
loop_
_entity_poly.entity_id
_entity_poly.type
_entity_poly.pdbx_seq_one_letter_code
_entity_poly.pdbx_strand_id
1 'polypeptide(L)'
;DVDDKINARALRDFPDLPLNEAIAKVTQKTADQFHADVARLGCLEPTVEPRATDNIQQMIDIIEALIAKGHAYVAEGEVLFDTKSMAAYGQLSKRNLDEQQAGVRIAVEAHKKHPGDFVLWKLSSAHEPGWESPWGRGRPGWHIE
;
A
#
# COMPACT_ATOMS: atom_id res chain seq x y z
N ASP A 1 3.40 -4.34 6.45
CA ASP A 1 3.20 -4.00 7.88
C ASP A 1 3.27 -2.49 8.13
N VAL A 2 2.95 -1.69 7.12
CA VAL A 2 2.73 -0.23 7.21
C VAL A 2 1.32 0.03 6.72
N ASP A 3 0.52 0.78 7.48
CA ASP A 3 -0.87 1.11 7.15
C ASP A 3 -1.30 2.30 8.01
N ASP A 4 -2.28 3.08 7.55
CA ASP A 4 -2.75 4.27 8.26
C ASP A 4 -3.18 3.96 9.71
N LYS A 5 -3.77 2.79 9.98
CA LYS A 5 -4.13 2.37 11.36
C LYS A 5 -2.91 2.06 12.21
N ILE A 6 -1.88 1.46 11.61
CA ILE A 6 -0.63 1.14 12.29
C ILE A 6 0.11 2.45 12.63
N ASN A 7 0.13 3.41 11.71
CA ASN A 7 0.77 4.71 11.88
C ASN A 7 0.13 5.50 13.03
N ALA A 8 -1.20 5.55 13.06
CA ALA A 8 -1.93 6.21 14.14
C ALA A 8 -1.65 5.58 15.51
N ARG A 9 -1.55 4.25 15.57
CA ARG A 9 -1.20 3.54 16.80
C ARG A 9 0.25 3.74 17.21
N ALA A 10 1.19 3.75 16.26
CA ALA A 10 2.61 4.01 16.50
C ALA A 10 2.85 5.40 17.09
N LEU A 11 2.23 6.44 16.53
CA LEU A 11 2.30 7.80 17.06
C LEU A 11 1.73 7.92 18.48
N ARG A 12 0.67 7.16 18.80
CA ARG A 12 0.06 7.15 20.13
C ARG A 12 0.91 6.39 21.16
N ASP A 13 1.38 5.20 20.81
CA ASP A 13 2.03 4.27 21.76
C ASP A 13 3.53 4.60 21.95
N PHE A 14 4.18 5.22 20.95
CA PHE A 14 5.61 5.55 20.97
C PHE A 14 5.92 6.93 20.35
N PRO A 15 5.40 8.04 20.93
CA PRO A 15 5.54 9.39 20.36
C PRO A 15 6.99 9.88 20.27
N ASP A 16 7.89 9.35 21.09
CA ASP A 16 9.28 9.79 21.20
C ASP A 16 10.25 9.02 20.28
N LEU A 17 9.76 8.03 19.53
CA LEU A 17 10.57 7.26 18.60
C LEU A 17 10.44 7.79 17.17
N PRO A 18 11.49 7.65 16.33
CA PRO A 18 11.34 7.78 14.89
C PRO A 18 10.19 6.89 14.41
N LEU A 19 9.33 7.42 13.54
CA LEU A 19 8.04 6.80 13.22
C LEU A 19 8.17 5.37 12.68
N ASN A 20 9.19 5.08 11.87
CA ASN A 20 9.44 3.73 11.38
C ASN A 20 9.84 2.76 12.50
N GLU A 21 10.59 3.21 13.52
CA GLU A 21 10.92 2.40 14.70
C GLU A 21 9.69 2.17 15.59
N ALA A 22 8.84 3.19 15.73
CA ALA A 22 7.57 3.08 16.43
C ALA A 22 6.64 2.06 15.76
N ILE A 23 6.54 2.08 14.42
CA ILE A 23 5.80 1.10 13.63
C ILE A 23 6.33 -0.31 13.90
N ALA A 24 7.65 -0.51 13.79
CA ALA A 24 8.27 -1.81 14.05
C ALA A 24 7.94 -2.36 15.44
N LYS A 25 7.96 -1.51 16.49
CA LYS A 25 7.58 -1.94 17.84
C LYS A 25 6.11 -2.33 17.97
N VAL A 26 5.22 -1.54 17.37
CA VAL A 26 3.77 -1.83 17.37
C VAL A 26 3.48 -3.14 16.64
N THR A 27 4.08 -3.34 15.46
CA THR A 27 3.81 -4.50 14.61
C THR A 27 4.45 -5.76 15.17
N GLN A 28 5.66 -5.69 15.73
CA GLN A 28 6.34 -6.85 16.29
C GLN A 28 5.52 -7.52 17.40
N LYS A 29 5.03 -6.74 18.37
CA LYS A 29 4.21 -7.28 19.46
C LYS A 29 2.95 -7.99 18.94
N THR A 30 2.31 -7.43 17.92
CA THR A 30 1.11 -8.01 17.33
C THR A 30 1.45 -9.25 16.47
N ALA A 31 2.58 -9.24 15.77
CA ALA A 31 3.08 -10.38 15.02
C ALA A 31 3.42 -11.57 15.93
N ASP A 32 4.14 -11.34 17.02
CA ASP A 32 4.48 -12.38 18.00
C ASP A 32 3.22 -13.07 18.56
N GLN A 33 2.19 -12.26 18.86
CA GLN A 33 0.90 -12.77 19.32
C GLN A 33 0.20 -13.60 18.24
N PHE A 34 0.16 -13.10 17.00
CA PHE A 34 -0.41 -13.83 15.87
C PHE A 34 0.30 -15.17 15.66
N HIS A 35 1.64 -15.20 15.67
CA HIS A 35 2.43 -16.43 15.54
C HIS A 35 2.14 -17.44 16.66
N ALA A 36 2.05 -16.97 17.90
CA ALA A 36 1.68 -17.82 19.03
C ALA A 36 0.27 -18.42 18.86
N ASP A 37 -0.69 -17.66 18.33
CA ASP A 37 -2.07 -18.10 18.16
C ASP A 37 -2.23 -19.08 16.99
N VAL A 38 -1.60 -18.83 15.84
CA VAL A 38 -1.66 -19.75 14.69
C VAL A 38 -0.92 -21.06 14.97
N ALA A 39 0.17 -21.02 15.74
CA ALA A 39 0.86 -22.23 16.20
C ALA A 39 -0.05 -23.07 17.11
N ARG A 40 -0.83 -22.45 18.01
CA ARG A 40 -1.82 -23.15 18.84
C ARG A 40 -2.96 -23.76 18.05
N LEU A 41 -3.31 -23.17 16.90
CA LEU A 41 -4.28 -23.75 15.96
C LEU A 41 -3.71 -24.90 15.13
N GLY A 42 -2.42 -25.21 15.24
CA GLY A 42 -1.76 -26.27 14.48
C GLY A 42 -1.43 -25.86 13.04
N CYS A 43 -1.40 -24.57 12.73
CA CYS A 43 -0.95 -24.08 11.43
C CYS A 43 0.55 -24.33 11.25
N LEU A 44 0.96 -24.66 10.01
CA LEU A 44 2.36 -24.73 9.64
C LEU A 44 2.93 -23.31 9.54
N GLU A 45 4.20 -23.16 9.90
CA GLU A 45 4.93 -21.91 9.68
C GLU A 45 5.16 -21.67 8.17
N PRO A 46 5.00 -20.44 7.69
CA PRO A 46 5.35 -20.10 6.32
C PRO A 46 6.86 -20.24 6.11
N THR A 47 7.28 -20.69 4.93
CA THR A 47 8.72 -20.73 4.58
C THR A 47 9.32 -19.34 4.47
N VAL A 48 8.51 -18.35 4.07
CA VAL A 48 8.90 -16.94 3.95
C VAL A 48 7.71 -16.08 4.38
N GLU A 49 7.96 -15.09 5.24
CA GLU A 49 6.95 -14.14 5.70
C GLU A 49 7.48 -12.71 5.51
N PRO A 50 7.30 -12.13 4.31
CA PRO A 50 7.87 -10.82 3.99
C PRO A 50 7.10 -9.69 4.67
N ARG A 51 7.83 -8.65 5.07
CA ARG A 51 7.25 -7.38 5.55
C ARG A 51 7.31 -6.34 4.46
N ALA A 52 6.24 -5.59 4.28
CA ALA A 52 6.22 -4.47 3.33
C ALA A 52 7.35 -3.46 3.58
N THR A 53 7.62 -3.14 4.86
CA THR A 53 8.70 -2.22 5.22
C THR A 53 10.10 -2.71 4.84
N ASP A 54 10.29 -4.02 4.68
CA ASP A 54 11.55 -4.62 4.23
C ASP A 54 11.64 -4.76 2.69
N ASN A 55 10.55 -4.48 1.96
CA ASN A 55 10.45 -4.72 0.51
C ASN A 55 10.14 -3.45 -0.30
N ILE A 56 10.43 -2.28 0.26
CA ILE A 56 10.16 -0.97 -0.37
C ILE A 56 10.83 -0.84 -1.74
N GLN A 57 12.08 -1.28 -1.87
CA GLN A 57 12.80 -1.15 -3.14
C GLN A 57 12.13 -1.98 -4.25
N GLN A 58 11.72 -3.21 -3.94
CA GLN A 58 11.05 -4.10 -4.89
C GLN A 58 9.70 -3.50 -5.34
N MET A 59 8.96 -2.86 -4.42
CA MET A 59 7.74 -2.15 -4.77
C MET A 59 8.04 -0.97 -5.70
N ILE A 60 9.07 -0.17 -5.44
CA ILE A 60 9.51 0.92 -6.34
C ILE A 60 9.83 0.36 -7.74
N ASP A 61 10.60 -0.72 -7.82
CA ASP A 61 10.98 -1.35 -9.10
C ASP A 61 9.75 -1.82 -9.90
N ILE A 62 8.75 -2.40 -9.23
CA ILE A 62 7.49 -2.81 -9.87
C ILE A 62 6.74 -1.59 -10.40
N ILE A 63 6.68 -0.51 -9.63
CA ILE A 63 6.01 0.73 -10.03
C ILE A 63 6.69 1.35 -11.25
N GLU A 64 8.03 1.43 -11.28
CA GLU A 64 8.78 1.89 -12.44
C GLU A 64 8.47 1.05 -13.68
N ALA A 65 8.41 -0.28 -13.54
CA ALA A 65 8.05 -1.19 -14.63
C ALA A 65 6.60 -0.98 -15.11
N LEU A 66 5.66 -0.71 -14.22
CA LEU A 66 4.27 -0.39 -14.57
C LEU A 66 4.15 0.93 -15.32
N ILE A 67 4.89 1.96 -14.90
CA ILE A 67 4.94 3.25 -15.61
C ILE A 67 5.53 3.04 -17.01
N ALA A 68 6.66 2.33 -17.12
CA ALA A 68 7.31 2.06 -18.40
C ALA A 68 6.41 1.30 -19.40
N LYS A 69 5.49 0.46 -18.88
CA LYS A 69 4.50 -0.28 -19.69
C LYS A 69 3.21 0.51 -19.96
N GLY A 70 3.08 1.73 -19.44
CA GLY A 70 1.87 2.56 -19.60
C GLY A 70 0.69 2.11 -18.74
N HIS A 71 0.93 1.34 -17.68
CA HIS A 71 -0.09 0.88 -16.73
C HIS A 71 -0.18 1.70 -15.45
N ALA A 72 0.77 2.60 -15.23
CA ALA A 72 0.75 3.55 -14.13
C ALA A 72 1.12 4.94 -14.61
N TYR A 73 0.72 5.95 -13.84
CA TYR A 73 1.02 7.35 -14.13
C TYR A 73 1.25 8.15 -12.85
N VAL A 74 2.07 9.20 -12.98
CA VAL A 74 2.29 10.17 -11.91
C VAL A 74 1.19 11.23 -11.97
N ALA A 75 0.57 11.55 -10.85
CA ALA A 75 -0.37 12.65 -10.71
C ALA A 75 -0.16 13.34 -9.36
N GLU A 76 0.07 14.66 -9.39
CA GLU A 76 0.33 15.47 -8.18
C GLU A 76 1.46 14.92 -7.26
N GLY A 77 2.42 14.21 -7.86
CA GLY A 77 3.55 13.59 -7.13
C GLY A 77 3.24 12.21 -6.52
N GLU A 78 2.00 11.73 -6.62
CA GLU A 78 1.64 10.35 -6.34
C GLU A 78 1.73 9.49 -7.61
N VAL A 79 1.83 8.17 -7.45
CA VAL A 79 1.75 7.22 -8.57
C VAL A 79 0.48 6.40 -8.45
N LEU A 80 -0.30 6.35 -9.52
CA LEU A 80 -1.55 5.60 -9.59
C LEU A 80 -1.49 4.53 -10.69
N PHE A 81 -2.19 3.43 -10.46
CA PHE A 81 -2.46 2.41 -11.47
C PHE A 81 -3.67 2.83 -12.33
N ASP A 82 -3.51 2.78 -13.64
CA ASP A 82 -4.58 3.04 -14.61
C ASP A 82 -5.36 1.76 -14.85
N THR A 83 -6.53 1.66 -14.24
CA THR A 83 -7.39 0.47 -14.35
C THR A 83 -7.90 0.21 -15.76
N LYS A 84 -8.00 1.23 -16.61
CA LYS A 84 -8.45 1.08 -18.00
C LYS A 84 -7.32 0.72 -18.95
N SER A 85 -6.07 0.93 -18.57
CA SER A 85 -4.90 0.51 -19.35
C SER A 85 -4.76 -1.01 -19.45
N MET A 86 -5.38 -1.78 -18.56
CA MET A 86 -5.30 -3.24 -18.50
C MET A 86 -6.63 -3.88 -18.92
N ALA A 87 -6.69 -4.40 -20.14
CA ALA A 87 -7.91 -5.00 -20.70
C ALA A 87 -8.47 -6.19 -19.89
N ALA A 88 -7.62 -6.89 -19.14
CA ALA A 88 -8.02 -8.02 -18.28
C ALA A 88 -8.43 -7.59 -16.85
N TYR A 89 -8.43 -6.29 -16.53
CA TYR A 89 -8.79 -5.83 -15.19
C TYR A 89 -10.25 -6.22 -14.85
N GLY A 90 -10.44 -6.81 -13.66
CA GLY A 90 -11.74 -7.36 -13.22
C GLY A 90 -11.96 -8.84 -13.52
N GLN A 91 -11.07 -9.52 -14.27
CA GLN A 91 -11.22 -10.94 -14.61
C GLN A 91 -11.38 -11.86 -13.38
N LEU A 92 -10.65 -11.59 -12.30
CA LEU A 92 -10.72 -12.39 -11.06
C LEU A 92 -12.09 -12.28 -10.37
N SER A 93 -12.64 -11.06 -10.26
CA SER A 93 -13.91 -10.82 -9.57
C SER A 93 -15.13 -11.10 -10.45
N LYS A 94 -14.93 -11.22 -11.78
CA LYS A 94 -15.98 -11.33 -12.81
C LYS A 94 -16.99 -10.17 -12.77
N ARG A 95 -16.63 -9.03 -12.19
CA ARG A 95 -17.49 -7.85 -12.13
C ARG A 95 -17.23 -6.96 -13.32
N ASN A 96 -18.31 -6.42 -13.89
CA ASN A 96 -18.21 -5.38 -14.90
C ASN A 96 -17.75 -4.06 -14.23
N LEU A 97 -16.69 -3.45 -14.75
CA LEU A 97 -16.14 -2.20 -14.22
C LEU A 97 -17.10 -1.02 -14.40
N ASP A 98 -17.95 -1.06 -15.42
CA ASP A 98 -18.97 -0.03 -15.66
C ASP A 98 -20.12 -0.10 -14.64
N GLU A 99 -20.44 -1.29 -14.13
CA GLU A 99 -21.45 -1.48 -13.09
C GLU A 99 -20.94 -1.07 -11.70
N GLN A 100 -19.63 -1.12 -11.46
CA GLN A 100 -19.03 -0.65 -10.20
C GLN A 100 -19.05 0.88 -10.06
N GLN A 101 -19.20 1.63 -11.16
CA GLN A 101 -19.23 3.10 -11.14
C GLN A 101 -20.52 3.66 -10.52
N ALA A 102 -21.62 2.89 -10.50
CA ALA A 102 -22.95 3.36 -10.10
C ALA A 102 -23.09 3.70 -8.59
N GLY A 103 -22.11 3.36 -7.74
CA GLY A 103 -22.15 3.60 -6.29
C GLY A 103 -21.20 4.68 -5.77
N VAL A 104 -20.27 5.20 -6.57
CA VAL A 104 -19.22 6.11 -6.08
C VAL A 104 -19.66 7.56 -6.28
N ARG A 105 -20.56 8.03 -5.40
CA ARG A 105 -20.74 9.48 -5.14
C ARG A 105 -19.62 9.97 -4.24
N ILE A 106 -18.40 9.97 -4.74
CA ILE A 106 -17.29 10.71 -4.14
C ILE A 106 -16.59 11.32 -5.35
N ALA A 107 -16.48 12.66 -5.34
CA ALA A 107 -15.75 13.39 -6.37
C ALA A 107 -14.47 12.63 -6.68
N VAL A 108 -14.31 12.18 -7.93
CA VAL A 108 -13.05 11.63 -8.42
C VAL A 108 -11.98 12.61 -7.92
N GLU A 109 -11.13 12.16 -7.00
CA GLU A 109 -10.03 13.01 -6.51
C GLU A 109 -9.36 13.59 -7.75
N ALA A 110 -9.24 14.92 -7.82
CA ALA A 110 -9.10 15.65 -9.08
C ALA A 110 -7.93 15.19 -9.97
N HIS A 111 -6.98 14.44 -9.40
CA HIS A 111 -5.79 13.90 -10.05
C HIS A 111 -5.96 12.50 -10.68
N LYS A 112 -7.09 11.79 -10.47
CA LYS A 112 -7.31 10.47 -11.08
C LYS A 112 -7.85 10.59 -12.51
N LYS A 113 -7.27 9.83 -13.45
CA LYS A 113 -7.82 9.66 -14.81
C LYS A 113 -9.16 8.93 -14.77
N HIS A 114 -9.28 7.90 -13.95
CA HIS A 114 -10.49 7.10 -13.82
C HIS A 114 -10.87 6.87 -12.35
N PRO A 115 -12.18 6.77 -12.02
CA PRO A 115 -12.63 6.56 -10.64
C PRO A 115 -12.10 5.27 -10.00
N GLY A 116 -11.81 4.26 -10.82
CA GLY A 116 -11.28 2.97 -10.37
C GLY A 116 -9.78 2.96 -10.10
N ASP A 117 -9.06 4.02 -10.48
CA ASP A 117 -7.61 4.08 -10.31
C ASP A 117 -7.25 4.14 -8.82
N PHE A 118 -6.20 3.41 -8.47
CA PHE A 118 -5.74 3.26 -7.10
C PHE A 118 -4.26 3.60 -6.97
N VAL A 119 -3.88 4.02 -5.77
CA VAL A 119 -2.53 4.49 -5.46
C VAL A 119 -1.58 3.31 -5.42
N LEU A 120 -0.44 3.46 -6.10
CA LEU A 120 0.73 2.61 -5.99
C LEU A 120 1.80 3.24 -5.09
N TRP A 121 1.96 4.57 -5.15
CA TRP A 121 2.86 5.33 -4.29
C TRP A 121 2.18 6.62 -3.82
N LYS A 122 2.08 6.80 -2.50
CA LYS A 122 1.45 7.96 -1.87
C LYS A 122 2.51 8.87 -1.28
N LEU A 123 2.40 10.19 -1.49
CA LEU A 123 3.31 11.12 -0.83
C LEU A 123 3.13 11.09 0.69
N SER A 124 4.24 11.24 1.40
CA SER A 124 4.25 11.27 2.86
C SER A 124 4.84 12.59 3.34
N SER A 125 4.08 13.30 4.16
CA SER A 125 4.58 14.47 4.89
C SER A 125 5.71 14.09 5.86
N ALA A 126 6.36 15.11 6.42
CA ALA A 126 7.42 14.92 7.43
C ALA A 126 6.94 14.18 8.70
N HIS A 127 5.63 14.14 8.93
CA HIS A 127 5.02 13.49 10.10
C HIS A 127 4.37 12.14 9.77
N GLU A 128 4.43 11.71 8.52
CA GLU A 128 3.96 10.40 8.05
C GLU A 128 5.15 9.48 7.75
N PRO A 129 5.00 8.15 7.87
CA PRO A 129 6.08 7.25 7.52
C PRO A 129 6.34 7.34 6.02
N GLY A 130 7.59 7.21 5.63
CA GLY A 130 7.95 7.31 4.23
C GLY A 130 9.41 7.02 3.97
N TRP A 131 9.63 6.66 2.72
CA TRP A 131 10.89 6.26 2.12
C TRP A 131 11.16 7.10 0.89
N GLU A 132 12.44 7.26 0.54
CA GLU A 132 12.84 7.96 -0.67
C GLU A 132 12.47 7.15 -1.91
N SER A 133 12.03 7.85 -2.95
CA SER A 133 11.68 7.24 -4.24
C SER A 133 11.92 8.24 -5.38
N PRO A 134 11.91 7.79 -6.66
CA PRO A 134 12.00 8.67 -7.82
C PRO A 134 10.88 9.73 -7.88
N TRP A 135 9.76 9.51 -7.19
CA TRP A 135 8.60 10.42 -7.17
C TRP A 135 8.56 11.29 -5.90
N GLY A 136 9.62 11.26 -5.10
CA GLY A 136 9.71 11.94 -3.82
C GLY A 136 9.39 11.03 -2.64
N ARG A 137 9.56 11.58 -1.44
CA ARG A 137 9.36 10.83 -0.21
C ARG A 137 7.90 10.42 -0.04
N GLY A 138 7.66 9.11 0.10
CA GLY A 138 6.32 8.57 0.17
C GLY A 138 6.26 7.16 0.75
N ARG A 139 5.12 6.51 0.59
CA ARG A 139 4.84 5.17 1.09
C ARG A 139 4.09 4.35 0.04
N PRO A 140 4.23 3.02 0.04
CA PRO A 140 3.49 2.17 -0.89
C PRO A 140 1.98 2.30 -0.68
N GLY A 141 1.23 2.18 -1.77
CA GLY A 141 -0.20 1.94 -1.70
C GLY A 141 -0.50 0.49 -1.30
N TRP A 142 -1.68 0.23 -0.77
CA TRP A 142 -2.02 -1.09 -0.21
C TRP A 142 -1.79 -2.27 -1.18
N HIS A 143 -2.13 -2.11 -2.46
CA HIS A 143 -2.12 -3.23 -3.41
C HIS A 143 -0.77 -3.52 -4.07
N ILE A 144 0.27 -2.72 -3.80
CA ILE A 144 1.60 -2.93 -4.38
C ILE A 144 2.54 -3.74 -3.48
N GLU A 145 2.20 -3.87 -2.19
CA GLU A 145 2.87 -4.73 -1.20
C GLU A 145 2.80 -6.22 -1.58
#